data_AF-A0A935MNY1-F1
#
_entry.id   AF-A0A935MNY1-F1
#
_cell.length_a   1.000
_cell.length_b   1.000
_cell.length_c   1.000
_cell.angle_alpha   90.00
_cell.angle_beta   90.00
_cell.angle_gamma   90.00
#
_symmetry.space_group_name_H-M   'P 1'
#
loop_
_entity.id
_entity.type
_entity.pdbx_description
1 polymer ?
#
loop_
_entity_poly.entity_id
_entity_poly.type
_entity_poly.pdbx_seq_one_letter_code
_entity_poly.pdbx_strand_id
1 'polypeptide(L)'
;MTNFFSALSNLFKPAQPKYPPDSATEPAQITQSKVLVIVFDPVMDKATGVTLSQRQKWYRPADLITGFMADMLQVSGGMARYQIVQRVDVDEFPAKTDGFRYNPQTYLDVLHGVTSPHVPQEVNYNAIITKYNILQRVAKGEIDEVWIFGFPHAGFYESTMGGPGAFWCNAPH
;
A
#
# COMPACT_ATOMS: atom_id res chain seq x y z
N MET A 1 0.00 -31.84 31.90
CA MET A 1 0.43 -30.43 32.09
C MET A 1 0.24 -29.67 30.78
N THR A 2 -1.01 -29.40 30.38
CA THR A 2 -1.29 -28.91 29.01
C THR A 2 -2.33 -27.79 28.94
N ASN A 3 -2.83 -27.31 30.10
CA ASN A 3 -3.89 -26.29 30.17
C ASN A 3 -3.44 -24.91 30.67
N PHE A 4 -2.16 -24.70 31.01
CA PHE A 4 -1.70 -23.42 31.55
C PHE A 4 -1.28 -22.42 30.45
N PHE A 5 -0.68 -22.89 29.36
CA PHE A 5 -0.21 -22.03 28.26
C PHE A 5 -1.34 -21.51 27.35
N SER A 6 -2.46 -22.25 27.20
CA SER A 6 -3.63 -21.80 26.45
C SER A 6 -4.46 -20.73 27.18
N ALA A 7 -4.42 -20.71 28.52
CA ALA A 7 -5.09 -19.70 29.32
C ALA A 7 -4.36 -18.34 29.24
N LEU A 8 -3.02 -18.37 29.17
CA LEU A 8 -2.19 -17.18 29.03
C LEU A 8 -2.30 -16.52 27.64
N SER A 9 -2.51 -17.29 26.57
CA SER A 9 -2.65 -16.72 25.21
C SER A 9 -3.96 -15.96 24.99
N ASN A 10 -5.02 -16.29 25.74
CA ASN A 10 -6.29 -15.56 25.70
C ASN A 10 -6.24 -14.22 26.45
N LEU A 11 -5.28 -14.01 27.36
CA LEU A 11 -5.10 -12.74 28.08
C LEU A 11 -4.48 -11.64 27.19
N PHE A 12 -3.87 -12.01 26.06
CA PHE A 12 -3.21 -11.09 25.13
C PHE A 12 -3.91 -10.99 23.77
N LYS A 13 -5.11 -11.56 23.60
CA LYS A 13 -5.91 -11.27 22.40
C LYS A 13 -6.37 -9.81 22.48
N PRO A 14 -5.91 -8.93 21.56
CA PRO A 14 -6.45 -7.59 21.51
C PRO A 14 -7.95 -7.70 21.31
N ALA A 15 -8.72 -7.00 22.16
CA ALA A 15 -10.15 -6.93 22.01
C ALA A 15 -10.47 -6.42 20.61
N GLN A 16 -11.34 -7.13 19.89
CA GLN A 16 -11.92 -6.60 18.65
C GLN A 16 -12.48 -5.20 18.95
N PRO A 17 -12.13 -4.17 18.17
CA PRO A 17 -12.69 -2.84 18.35
C PRO A 17 -14.22 -2.96 18.34
N LYS A 18 -14.87 -2.58 19.45
CA LYS A 18 -16.32 -2.45 19.46
C LYS A 18 -16.65 -1.16 18.72
N TYR A 19 -17.11 -1.29 17.48
CA TYR A 19 -17.69 -0.15 16.77
C TYR A 19 -18.92 0.34 17.56
N PRO A 20 -19.02 1.65 17.84
CA PRO A 20 -20.25 2.18 18.39
C PRO A 20 -21.42 1.90 17.43
N PRO A 21 -22.63 1.63 17.95
CA PRO A 21 -23.79 1.47 17.08
C PRO A 21 -24.06 2.77 16.32
N ASP A 22 -24.51 2.65 15.07
CA ASP A 22 -24.87 3.81 14.25
C ASP A 22 -25.92 4.67 14.96
N SER A 23 -25.67 5.98 15.02
CA SER A 23 -26.60 6.93 15.61
C SER A 23 -27.56 7.44 14.54
N ALA A 24 -28.84 7.14 14.67
CA ALA A 24 -29.88 7.63 13.77
C ALA A 24 -30.10 9.15 13.86
N THR A 25 -29.51 9.81 14.86
CA THR A 25 -29.70 11.23 15.16
C THR A 25 -28.47 12.08 14.86
N GLU A 26 -27.29 11.47 14.71
CA GLU A 26 -26.08 12.19 14.36
C GLU A 26 -26.00 12.40 12.84
N PRO A 27 -25.70 13.62 12.37
CA PRO A 27 -25.50 13.84 10.96
C PRO A 27 -24.25 13.09 10.50
N ALA A 28 -24.35 12.41 9.36
CA ALA A 28 -23.21 11.75 8.74
C ALA A 28 -22.08 12.77 8.53
N GLN A 29 -20.88 12.41 8.95
CA GLN A 29 -19.71 13.27 8.84
C GLN A 29 -19.02 13.01 7.50
N ILE A 30 -18.54 14.08 6.87
CA ILE A 30 -17.66 13.94 5.71
C ILE A 30 -16.33 13.37 6.19
N THR A 31 -15.93 12.24 5.60
CA THR A 31 -14.62 11.65 5.82
C THR A 31 -13.65 12.26 4.82
N GLN A 32 -12.60 12.90 5.32
CA GLN A 32 -11.49 13.38 4.49
C GLN A 32 -10.22 12.59 4.83
N SER A 33 -9.67 11.90 3.83
CA SER A 33 -8.46 11.09 3.97
C SER A 33 -7.26 11.78 3.32
N LYS A 34 -6.21 12.03 4.09
CA LYS A 34 -4.93 12.59 3.62
C LYS A 34 -4.03 11.47 3.11
N VAL A 35 -3.76 11.46 1.82
CA VAL A 35 -3.09 10.35 1.14
C VAL A 35 -1.64 10.70 0.81
N LEU A 36 -0.72 9.84 1.21
CA LEU A 36 0.63 9.75 0.62
C LEU A 36 0.58 8.78 -0.57
N VAL A 37 0.97 9.25 -1.75
CA VAL A 37 1.11 8.40 -2.94
C VAL A 37 2.58 8.06 -3.14
N ILE A 38 2.88 6.77 -3.32
CA ILE A 38 4.21 6.27 -3.68
C ILE A 38 4.07 5.50 -4.99
N VAL A 39 4.77 5.93 -6.02
CA VAL A 39 4.77 5.27 -7.33
C VAL A 39 6.14 4.66 -7.57
N PHE A 40 6.23 3.34 -7.62
CA PHE A 40 7.44 2.65 -8.07
C PHE A 40 7.42 2.54 -9.59
N ASP A 41 8.24 3.34 -10.26
CA ASP A 41 8.34 3.36 -11.72
C ASP A 41 9.83 3.46 -12.14
N PRO A 42 10.58 2.33 -12.07
CA PRO A 42 12.01 2.33 -12.30
C PRO A 42 12.37 2.75 -13.73
N VAL A 43 13.51 3.42 -13.86
CA VAL A 43 14.13 3.77 -15.14
C VAL A 43 14.67 2.50 -15.80
N MET A 44 14.19 2.23 -17.00
CA MET A 44 14.56 1.03 -17.77
C MET A 44 15.77 1.25 -18.67
N ASP A 45 16.07 2.51 -18.98
CA ASP A 45 17.22 2.92 -19.77
C ASP A 45 17.73 4.26 -19.25
N LYS A 46 18.96 4.27 -18.71
CA LYS A 46 19.58 5.46 -18.12
C LYS A 46 19.94 6.53 -19.14
N ALA A 47 20.14 6.17 -20.41
CA ALA A 47 20.49 7.12 -21.45
C ALA A 47 19.27 7.93 -21.92
N THR A 48 18.11 7.28 -21.99
CA THR A 48 16.86 7.91 -22.43
C THR A 48 15.97 8.38 -21.28
N GLY A 49 16.18 7.86 -20.07
CA GLY A 49 15.35 8.16 -18.91
C GLY A 49 13.96 7.52 -18.97
N VAL A 50 13.71 6.62 -19.94
CA VAL A 50 12.41 5.96 -20.10
C VAL A 50 12.13 5.07 -18.90
N THR A 51 10.99 5.31 -18.24
CA THR A 51 10.53 4.51 -17.10
C THR A 51 9.81 3.24 -17.55
N LEU A 52 9.60 2.32 -16.62
CA LEU A 52 8.94 1.05 -16.89
C LEU A 52 7.52 1.25 -17.42
N SER A 53 6.73 2.10 -16.79
CA SER A 53 5.36 2.37 -17.20
C SER A 53 5.29 2.94 -18.62
N GLN A 54 6.22 3.82 -18.99
CA GLN A 54 6.33 4.39 -20.33
C GLN A 54 6.70 3.33 -21.36
N ARG A 55 7.69 2.48 -21.06
CA ARG A 55 8.12 1.40 -21.96
C ARG A 55 7.00 0.38 -22.21
N GLN A 56 6.23 0.05 -21.17
CA GLN A 56 5.11 -0.89 -21.24
C GLN A 56 3.79 -0.24 -21.69
N LYS A 57 3.77 1.09 -21.86
CA LYS A 57 2.58 1.88 -22.23
C LYS A 57 1.40 1.66 -21.27
N TRP A 58 1.68 1.54 -19.98
CA TRP A 58 0.66 1.41 -18.96
C TRP A 58 -0.03 2.75 -18.68
N TYR A 59 -1.21 2.67 -18.07
CA TYR A 59 -1.95 3.85 -17.64
C TYR A 59 -1.14 4.68 -16.64
N ARG A 60 -1.27 6.01 -16.74
CA ARG A 60 -0.57 6.94 -15.87
C ARG A 60 -1.22 6.92 -14.49
N PRO A 61 -0.45 6.76 -13.39
CA PRO A 61 -0.99 6.79 -12.03
C PRO A 61 -1.80 8.06 -11.72
N ALA A 62 -1.43 9.21 -12.29
CA ALA A 62 -2.18 10.46 -12.11
C ALA A 62 -3.64 10.36 -12.58
N ASP A 63 -3.86 9.70 -13.73
CA ASP A 63 -5.19 9.57 -14.33
C ASP A 63 -6.02 8.56 -13.53
N LEU A 64 -5.39 7.46 -13.08
CA LEU A 64 -6.02 6.46 -12.21
C LEU A 64 -6.43 7.05 -10.85
N ILE A 65 -5.55 7.83 -10.22
CA ILE A 65 -5.82 8.53 -8.95
C ILE A 65 -7.01 9.49 -9.12
N THR A 66 -7.00 10.29 -10.17
CA THR A 66 -8.06 11.28 -10.42
C THR A 66 -9.40 10.59 -10.63
N GLY A 67 -9.42 9.53 -11.44
CA GLY A 67 -10.62 8.73 -11.68
C GLY A 67 -11.15 8.10 -10.40
N PHE A 68 -10.28 7.42 -9.63
CA PHE A 68 -10.67 6.80 -8.37
C PHE A 68 -11.24 7.80 -7.37
N MET A 69 -10.60 8.96 -7.19
CA MET A 69 -11.11 10.00 -6.30
C MET A 69 -12.47 10.55 -6.73
N ALA A 70 -12.67 10.73 -8.04
CA ALA A 70 -13.95 11.18 -8.59
C ALA A 70 -15.05 10.13 -8.41
N ASP A 71 -14.75 8.87 -8.69
CA ASP A 71 -15.67 7.75 -8.51
C ASP A 71 -16.08 7.64 -7.04
N MET A 72 -15.11 7.67 -6.12
CA MET A 72 -15.39 7.62 -4.68
C MET A 72 -16.23 8.81 -4.20
N LEU A 73 -15.97 10.01 -4.70
CA LEU A 73 -16.78 11.19 -4.39
C LEU A 73 -18.22 10.99 -4.88
N GLN A 74 -18.40 10.48 -6.10
CA GLN A 74 -19.71 10.25 -6.69
C GLN A 74 -20.49 9.15 -5.96
N VAL A 75 -19.91 7.95 -5.81
CA VAL A 75 -20.61 6.78 -5.26
C VAL A 75 -20.90 6.94 -3.76
N SER A 76 -20.12 7.76 -3.05
CA SER A 76 -20.38 8.09 -1.64
C SER A 76 -21.38 9.24 -1.45
N GLY A 77 -21.90 9.84 -2.52
CA GLY A 77 -22.76 11.02 -2.41
C GLY A 77 -22.05 12.27 -1.87
N GLY A 78 -20.74 12.38 -2.08
CA GLY A 78 -19.91 13.50 -1.63
C GLY A 78 -19.30 13.35 -0.23
N MET A 79 -19.50 12.18 0.41
CA MET A 79 -19.14 11.91 1.81
C MET A 79 -17.69 11.45 1.99
N ALA A 80 -17.17 10.64 1.07
CA ALA A 80 -15.77 10.21 1.06
C ALA A 80 -14.95 11.16 0.17
N ARG A 81 -13.98 11.83 0.77
CA ARG A 81 -13.10 12.77 0.07
C ARG A 81 -11.65 12.40 0.33
N TYR A 82 -10.84 12.51 -0.72
CA TYR A 82 -9.41 12.25 -0.63
C TYR A 82 -8.63 13.52 -0.92
N GLN A 83 -7.52 13.68 -0.23
CA GLN A 83 -6.57 14.76 -0.44
C GLN A 83 -5.19 14.13 -0.61
N ILE A 84 -4.64 14.17 -1.82
CA ILE A 84 -3.25 13.80 -2.02
C ILE A 84 -2.37 14.88 -1.38
N VAL A 85 -1.80 14.58 -0.21
CA VAL A 85 -0.94 15.53 0.52
C VAL A 85 0.49 15.49 0.03
N GLN A 86 0.92 14.36 -0.51
CA GLN A 86 2.22 14.20 -1.13
C GLN A 86 2.18 13.07 -2.15
N ARG A 87 2.93 13.23 -3.25
CA ARG A 87 3.27 12.16 -4.18
C ARG A 87 4.78 12.03 -4.28
N VAL A 88 5.26 10.78 -4.32
CA VAL A 88 6.66 10.43 -4.53
C VAL A 88 6.73 9.43 -5.68
N ASP A 89 7.40 9.81 -6.77
CA ASP A 89 7.76 8.89 -7.85
C ASP A 89 9.17 8.35 -7.58
N VAL A 90 9.33 7.03 -7.63
CA VAL A 90 10.52 6.31 -7.14
C VAL A 90 11.15 5.52 -8.28
N ASP A 91 12.38 5.86 -8.62
CA ASP A 91 13.24 5.10 -9.54
C ASP A 91 13.86 3.88 -8.84
N GLU A 92 13.02 2.93 -8.42
CA GLU A 92 13.48 1.71 -7.75
C GLU A 92 12.61 0.51 -8.09
N PHE A 93 13.27 -0.65 -8.21
CA PHE A 93 12.61 -1.92 -7.92
C PHE A 93 12.61 -2.11 -6.40
N PRO A 94 11.45 -2.23 -5.73
CA PRO A 94 11.41 -2.37 -4.29
C PRO A 94 12.04 -3.70 -3.84
N ALA A 95 12.64 -3.72 -2.65
CA ALA A 95 13.22 -4.93 -2.08
C ALA A 95 12.16 -5.96 -1.75
N LYS A 96 12.46 -7.22 -2.03
CA LYS A 96 11.73 -8.38 -1.49
C LYS A 96 12.04 -8.58 -0.01
N THR A 97 11.27 -9.44 0.65
CA THR A 97 11.44 -9.75 2.08
C THR A 97 12.83 -10.30 2.42
N ASP A 98 13.50 -10.96 1.48
CA ASP A 98 14.89 -11.45 1.61
C ASP A 98 15.95 -10.43 1.14
N GLY A 99 15.53 -9.22 0.74
CA GLY A 99 16.40 -8.17 0.24
C GLY A 99 16.69 -8.21 -1.26
N PHE A 100 16.21 -9.22 -2.00
CA PHE A 100 16.37 -9.27 -3.46
C PHE A 100 15.73 -8.04 -4.13
N ARG A 101 16.38 -7.52 -5.17
CA ARG A 101 15.84 -6.46 -6.03
C ARG A 101 16.06 -6.86 -7.48
N TYR A 102 15.01 -6.71 -8.27
CA TYR A 102 15.18 -6.75 -9.72
C TYR A 102 16.04 -5.57 -10.19
N ASN A 103 16.72 -5.78 -11.30
CA ASN A 103 17.21 -4.73 -12.17
C ASN A 103 16.39 -4.74 -13.48
N PRO A 104 16.53 -3.72 -14.36
CA PRO A 104 15.73 -3.64 -15.59
C PRO A 104 15.73 -4.91 -16.44
N GLN A 105 16.88 -5.56 -16.63
CA GLN A 105 16.98 -6.75 -17.46
C GLN A 105 16.30 -7.95 -16.79
N THR A 106 16.67 -8.25 -15.55
CA THR A 106 16.10 -9.41 -14.80
C THR A 106 14.59 -9.28 -14.61
N TYR A 107 14.08 -8.04 -14.50
CA TYR A 107 12.64 -7.80 -14.44
C TYR A 107 11.95 -8.13 -15.77
N LEU A 108 12.51 -7.65 -16.90
CA LEU A 108 11.96 -7.92 -18.22
C LEU A 108 11.99 -9.41 -18.56
N ASP A 109 13.02 -10.13 -18.15
CA ASP A 109 13.10 -11.58 -18.35
C ASP A 109 11.96 -12.30 -17.62
N VAL A 110 11.61 -11.86 -16.41
CA VAL A 110 10.44 -12.40 -15.69
C VAL A 110 9.13 -11.99 -16.38
N LEU A 111 8.99 -10.72 -16.74
CA LEU A 111 7.77 -10.20 -17.38
C LEU A 111 7.46 -10.88 -18.72
N HIS A 112 8.50 -11.24 -19.48
CA HIS A 112 8.37 -11.96 -20.75
C HIS A 112 8.33 -13.49 -20.59
N GLY A 113 8.41 -14.01 -19.37
CA GLY A 113 8.38 -15.45 -19.10
C GLY A 113 9.66 -16.21 -19.48
N VAL A 114 10.78 -15.49 -19.66
CA VAL A 114 12.12 -16.09 -19.92
C VAL A 114 12.66 -16.76 -18.66
N THR A 115 12.44 -16.14 -17.50
CA THR A 115 12.86 -16.66 -16.19
C THR A 115 11.67 -16.70 -15.23
N SER A 116 11.63 -17.68 -14.33
CA SER A 116 10.62 -17.70 -13.27
C SER A 116 10.78 -16.50 -12.31
N PRO A 117 9.69 -15.97 -11.74
CA PRO A 117 9.78 -14.93 -10.71
C PRO A 117 10.61 -15.38 -9.51
N HIS A 118 11.33 -14.44 -8.89
CA HIS A 118 12.05 -14.68 -7.63
C HIS A 118 11.09 -15.10 -6.52
N VAL A 119 11.54 -15.99 -5.63
CA VAL A 119 10.80 -16.42 -4.44
C VAL A 119 11.70 -16.18 -3.21
N PRO A 120 11.24 -15.46 -2.18
CA PRO A 120 9.88 -14.94 -1.96
C PRO A 120 9.47 -13.80 -2.90
N GLN A 121 8.17 -13.69 -3.19
CA GLN A 121 7.64 -12.67 -4.10
C GLN A 121 7.26 -11.38 -3.38
N GLU A 122 7.04 -11.46 -2.08
CA GLU A 122 6.54 -10.40 -1.23
C GLU A 122 7.54 -9.24 -1.14
N VAL A 123 7.02 -8.02 -1.20
CA VAL A 123 7.82 -6.82 -0.94
C VAL A 123 8.11 -6.67 0.55
N ASN A 124 9.24 -6.05 0.88
CA ASN A 124 9.55 -5.66 2.25
C ASN A 124 8.79 -4.38 2.64
N TYR A 125 7.55 -4.55 3.12
CA TYR A 125 6.72 -3.45 3.62
C TYR A 125 7.38 -2.67 4.77
N ASN A 126 8.10 -3.35 5.67
CA ASN A 126 8.81 -2.69 6.77
C ASN A 126 9.85 -1.69 6.25
N ALA A 127 10.59 -2.05 5.21
CA ALA A 127 11.54 -1.13 4.58
C ALA A 127 10.86 0.12 4.01
N ILE A 128 9.67 -0.02 3.41
CA ILE A 128 8.88 1.10 2.87
C ILE A 128 8.35 1.98 4.02
N ILE A 129 7.75 1.36 5.03
CA ILE A 129 7.22 2.02 6.23
C ILE A 129 8.29 2.86 6.91
N THR A 130 9.48 2.30 7.10
CA THR A 130 10.63 3.01 7.68
C THR A 130 11.13 4.11 6.74
N LYS A 131 11.34 3.84 5.45
CA LYS A 131 11.91 4.81 4.49
C LYS A 131 11.08 6.09 4.40
N TYR A 132 9.76 5.99 4.46
CA TYR A 132 8.86 7.14 4.34
C TYR A 132 8.28 7.62 5.67
N ASN A 133 8.80 7.13 6.80
CA ASN A 133 8.36 7.49 8.15
C ASN A 133 6.84 7.37 8.36
N ILE A 134 6.20 6.37 7.72
CA ILE A 134 4.74 6.30 7.58
C ILE A 134 4.05 6.36 8.94
N LEU A 135 4.51 5.56 9.91
CA LEU A 135 3.88 5.50 11.24
C LEU A 135 3.96 6.84 11.99
N GLN A 136 5.08 7.57 11.90
CA GLN A 136 5.18 8.87 12.56
C GLN A 136 4.29 9.92 11.89
N ARG A 137 4.16 9.87 10.56
CA ARG A 137 3.30 10.78 9.81
C ARG A 137 1.83 10.55 10.13
N VAL A 138 1.41 9.28 10.26
CA VAL A 138 0.07 8.92 10.75
C VAL A 138 -0.14 9.44 12.18
N ALA A 139 0.82 9.19 13.09
CA ALA A 139 0.71 9.64 14.48
C ALA A 139 0.60 11.17 14.64
N LYS A 140 1.12 11.94 13.67
CA LYS A 140 1.03 13.40 13.63
C LYS A 140 -0.20 13.92 12.86
N GLY A 141 -1.04 13.05 12.31
CA GLY A 141 -2.18 13.42 11.47
C GLY A 141 -1.77 14.10 10.15
N GLU A 142 -0.55 13.84 9.67
CA GLU A 142 -0.04 14.34 8.39
C GLU A 142 -0.59 13.54 7.21
N ILE A 143 -0.79 12.23 7.40
CA ILE A 143 -1.36 11.29 6.44
C ILE A 143 -2.31 10.34 7.19
N ASP A 144 -3.34 9.88 6.52
CA ASP A 144 -4.29 8.87 6.99
C ASP A 144 -4.16 7.57 6.18
N GLU A 145 -3.76 7.67 4.91
CA GLU A 145 -3.62 6.55 3.99
C GLU A 145 -2.35 6.63 3.15
N VAL A 146 -1.90 5.46 2.66
CA VAL A 146 -0.80 5.34 1.70
C VAL A 146 -1.25 4.55 0.49
N TRP A 147 -1.21 5.17 -0.68
CA TRP A 147 -1.50 4.50 -1.95
C TRP A 147 -0.20 4.17 -2.66
N ILE A 148 0.01 2.89 -2.95
CA ILE A 148 1.20 2.41 -3.62
C ILE A 148 0.84 1.94 -5.02
N PHE A 149 1.45 2.58 -6.02
CA PHE A 149 1.41 2.11 -7.40
C PHE A 149 2.69 1.34 -7.68
N GLY A 150 2.52 0.11 -8.13
CA GLY A 150 3.61 -0.77 -8.54
C GLY A 150 3.29 -1.47 -9.85
N PHE A 151 4.09 -2.48 -10.15
CA PHE A 151 4.04 -3.22 -11.39
C PHE A 151 3.94 -4.73 -11.10
N PRO A 152 3.57 -5.57 -12.09
CA PRO A 152 3.53 -7.02 -11.92
C PRO A 152 4.83 -7.55 -11.32
N HIS A 153 4.74 -8.53 -10.42
CA HIS A 153 5.88 -9.09 -9.68
C HIS A 153 6.62 -8.12 -8.74
N ALA A 154 6.09 -6.92 -8.44
CA ALA A 154 6.66 -6.04 -7.42
C ALA A 154 6.47 -6.58 -5.98
N GLY A 155 5.44 -7.40 -5.74
CA GLY A 155 5.21 -8.08 -4.46
C GLY A 155 4.27 -7.37 -3.49
N PHE A 156 3.47 -6.42 -3.98
CA PHE A 156 2.44 -5.75 -3.20
C PHE A 156 1.18 -6.60 -3.08
N TYR A 157 0.53 -6.57 -1.92
CA TYR A 157 -0.84 -7.02 -1.67
C TYR A 157 -1.86 -5.93 -2.08
N GLU A 158 -3.14 -6.30 -2.18
CA GLU A 158 -4.21 -5.33 -2.49
C GLU A 158 -4.39 -4.26 -1.40
N SER A 159 -4.28 -4.63 -0.12
CA SER A 159 -4.32 -3.70 1.01
C SER A 159 -3.68 -4.30 2.25
N THR A 160 -3.05 -3.48 3.11
CA THR A 160 -2.47 -3.93 4.39
C THR A 160 -2.69 -2.86 5.46
N MET A 161 -3.03 -3.27 6.69
CA MET A 161 -3.13 -2.38 7.85
C MET A 161 -1.86 -2.50 8.70
N GLY A 162 -1.25 -1.36 9.01
CA GLY A 162 -0.13 -1.28 9.95
C GLY A 162 -0.51 -0.51 11.22
N GLY A 163 0.17 -0.81 12.32
CA GLY A 163 0.03 -0.10 13.60
C GLY A 163 -0.86 -0.80 14.64
N PRO A 164 -1.02 -0.21 15.83
CA PRO A 164 -1.82 -0.78 16.91
C PRO A 164 -3.27 -0.98 16.48
N GLY A 165 -3.84 -2.16 16.73
CA GLY A 165 -5.21 -2.47 16.36
C GLY A 165 -5.43 -2.73 14.87
N ALA A 166 -4.35 -2.98 14.11
CA ALA A 166 -4.45 -3.44 12.73
C ALA A 166 -5.38 -4.67 12.63
N PHE A 167 -6.30 -4.61 11.69
CA PHE A 167 -7.24 -5.69 11.38
C PHE A 167 -7.01 -6.19 9.96
N TRP A 168 -7.57 -7.35 9.65
CA TRP A 168 -7.33 -8.01 8.37
C TRP A 168 -8.03 -7.25 7.25
N CYS A 169 -7.30 -6.92 6.19
CA CYS A 169 -7.83 -6.24 5.01
C CYS A 169 -7.31 -6.87 3.71
N ASN A 170 -7.43 -8.19 3.56
CA ASN A 170 -6.92 -8.89 2.37
C ASN A 170 -5.39 -8.88 2.21
N ALA A 171 -4.66 -8.95 3.33
CA ALA A 171 -3.24 -9.25 3.38
C ALA A 171 -2.90 -10.03 4.66
N PRO A 172 -1.77 -10.76 4.69
CA PRO A 172 -1.23 -11.28 5.93
C PRO A 172 -0.87 -10.14 6.90
N HIS A 173 -1.03 -10.42 8.19
CA HIS A 173 -0.69 -9.51 9.30
C HIS A 173 0.81 -9.44 9.56
#